data_AF-A0A968ZRX0-F1
#
_entry.id   AF-A0A968ZRX0-F1
#
_cell.length_a   1.000
_cell.length_b   1.000
_cell.length_c   1.000
_cell.angle_alpha   90.00
_cell.angle_beta   90.00
_cell.angle_gamma   90.00
#
_symmetry.space_group_name_H-M   'P 1'
#
loop_
_entity.id
_entity.type
_entity.pdbx_description
1 polymer ?
#
loop_
_entity_poly.entity_id
_entity_poly.type
_entity_poly.pdbx_seq_one_letter_code
_entity_poly.pdbx_strand_id
1 'polypeptide(L)'
;MAIESAIAQHPDLIAQVLVSVVAEKQASILRYLDNVPALWQTRLAQQAQQQSVMRGVQFDIWLQYEISKASLNPWINQANAVASNVGPSENSLPAALTYWFSPVYLLQLSNIDTFETMQRALNRLSRLDVCSTTPVMAMALLAQEKTAWWNQAGMDFFVLVKRWKVAGDRALALELTHKVLQAKQRFQETSQWPQSLPNIDSNICKGEHWVYEHTQNNGITLSLSTVLHPEPLVPLYYRFEVE
;
A
#
# COMPACT_ATOMS: atom_id res chain seq x y z
N MET A 1 -11.51 16.65 11.48
CA MET A 1 -12.03 15.50 10.69
C MET A 1 -12.26 15.80 9.21
N ALA A 2 -12.71 17.00 8.81
CA ALA A 2 -12.66 17.41 7.39
C ALA A 2 -11.24 17.36 6.79
N ILE A 3 -10.22 17.52 7.65
CA ILE A 3 -8.81 17.44 7.31
C ILE A 3 -8.42 16.03 6.82
N GLU A 4 -8.94 14.95 7.40
CA GLU A 4 -8.58 13.59 6.97
C GLU A 4 -9.18 13.23 5.61
N SER A 5 -10.43 13.62 5.36
CA SER A 5 -11.04 13.45 4.05
C SER A 5 -10.34 14.29 2.97
N ALA A 6 -9.86 15.48 3.32
CA ALA A 6 -9.08 16.31 2.40
C ALA A 6 -7.72 15.67 2.12
N ILE A 7 -6.98 15.24 3.15
CA ILE A 7 -5.66 14.59 2.99
C ILE A 7 -5.79 13.25 2.24
N ALA A 8 -6.84 12.47 2.48
CA ALA A 8 -7.07 11.19 1.79
C ALA A 8 -7.30 11.35 0.28
N GLN A 9 -7.73 12.53 -0.18
CA GLN A 9 -7.88 12.83 -1.61
C GLN A 9 -6.54 13.13 -2.30
N HIS A 10 -5.49 13.42 -1.54
CA HIS A 10 -4.17 13.62 -2.13
C HIS A 10 -3.54 12.27 -2.51
N PRO A 11 -3.05 12.11 -3.75
CA PRO A 11 -2.45 10.86 -4.19
C PRO A 11 -1.01 10.68 -3.68
N ASP A 12 -0.41 11.68 -3.03
CA ASP A 12 0.99 11.58 -2.58
C ASP A 12 1.18 10.57 -1.46
N LEU A 13 2.33 9.89 -1.47
CA LEU A 13 2.59 8.83 -0.50
C LEU A 13 2.64 9.33 0.94
N ILE A 14 3.15 10.54 1.18
CA ILE A 14 3.31 11.08 2.54
C ILE A 14 1.93 11.26 3.17
N ALA A 15 0.99 11.88 2.44
CA ALA A 15 -0.40 12.02 2.84
C ALA A 15 -1.04 10.65 3.10
N GLN A 16 -0.87 9.69 2.18
CA GLN A 16 -1.45 8.35 2.33
C GLN A 16 -0.90 7.58 3.52
N VAL A 17 0.42 7.67 3.77
CA VAL A 17 1.06 7.05 4.93
C VAL A 17 0.60 7.74 6.21
N LEU A 18 0.53 9.07 6.23
CA LEU A 18 0.08 9.82 7.40
C LEU A 18 -1.37 9.47 7.77
N VAL A 19 -2.28 9.47 6.79
CA VAL A 19 -3.68 9.06 6.97
C VAL A 19 -3.74 7.63 7.50
N SER A 20 -2.95 6.71 6.93
CA SER A 20 -2.89 5.32 7.36
C SER A 20 -2.41 5.16 8.82
N VAL A 21 -1.39 5.93 9.23
CA VAL A 21 -0.90 5.94 10.63
C VAL A 21 -1.93 6.53 11.58
N VAL A 22 -2.51 7.68 11.25
CA VAL A 22 -3.52 8.34 12.08
C VAL A 22 -4.73 7.43 12.27
N ALA A 23 -5.19 6.80 11.19
CA ALA A 23 -6.31 5.88 11.23
C ALA A 23 -6.02 4.65 12.09
N GLU A 24 -4.82 4.08 12.02
CA GLU A 24 -4.41 2.98 12.89
C GLU A 24 -4.49 3.39 14.38
N LYS A 25 -3.99 4.58 14.73
CA LYS A 25 -4.04 5.08 16.11
C LYS A 25 -5.47 5.38 16.57
N GLN A 26 -6.27 6.03 15.74
CA GLN A 26 -7.69 6.27 16.03
C GLN A 26 -8.45 4.96 16.19
N ALA A 27 -8.22 4.01 15.29
CA ALA A 27 -8.86 2.70 15.33
C ALA A 27 -8.47 1.92 16.58
N SER A 28 -7.24 2.04 17.07
CA SER A 28 -6.82 1.46 18.35
C SER A 28 -7.58 2.10 19.52
N ILE A 29 -7.61 3.44 19.60
CA ILE A 29 -8.33 4.17 20.66
C ILE A 29 -9.82 3.79 20.67
N LEU A 30 -10.45 3.73 19.50
CA LEU A 30 -11.88 3.40 19.37
C LEU A 30 -12.25 2.02 19.92
N ARG A 31 -11.31 1.04 19.95
CA ARG A 31 -11.57 -0.28 20.55
C ARG A 31 -11.80 -0.20 22.07
N TYR A 32 -11.18 0.78 22.72
CA TYR A 32 -11.24 0.94 24.18
C TYR A 32 -12.33 1.89 24.62
N LEU A 33 -12.79 2.80 23.76
CA LEU A 33 -13.89 3.69 24.07
C LEU A 33 -15.22 2.92 24.13
N ASP A 34 -16.07 3.33 25.06
CA ASP A 34 -17.46 2.90 25.14
C ASP A 34 -18.37 3.93 24.45
N ASN A 35 -19.55 3.47 24.01
CA ASN A 35 -20.56 4.31 23.34
C ASN A 35 -20.04 5.04 22.08
N VAL A 36 -19.20 4.37 21.29
CA VAL A 36 -18.69 4.89 20.01
C VAL A 36 -19.86 5.08 19.02
N PRO A 37 -20.08 6.29 18.47
CA PRO A 37 -21.15 6.53 17.51
C PRO A 37 -21.06 5.63 16.27
N ALA A 38 -22.20 5.10 15.80
CA ALA A 38 -22.27 4.21 14.63
C ALA A 38 -21.66 4.81 13.34
N LEU A 39 -21.63 6.14 13.22
CA LEU A 39 -20.98 6.86 12.12
C LEU A 39 -19.51 6.45 11.94
N TRP A 40 -18.79 6.16 13.04
CA TRP A 40 -17.40 5.72 12.99
C TRP A 40 -17.23 4.35 12.37
N GLN A 41 -18.17 3.43 12.58
CA GLN A 41 -18.11 2.10 11.95
C GLN A 41 -18.20 2.19 10.44
N THR A 42 -19.09 3.04 9.93
CA THR A 42 -19.26 3.27 8.48
C THR A 42 -17.99 3.87 7.88
N ARG A 43 -17.38 4.85 8.56
CA ARG A 43 -16.14 5.49 8.10
C ARG A 43 -14.95 4.53 8.10
N LEU A 44 -14.78 3.76 9.18
CA LEU A 44 -13.71 2.76 9.25
C LEU A 44 -13.87 1.67 8.19
N ALA A 45 -15.10 1.23 7.91
CA ALA A 45 -15.36 0.26 6.85
C ALA A 45 -14.97 0.82 5.47
N GLN A 46 -15.34 2.07 5.16
CA GLN A 46 -14.95 2.73 3.92
C GLN A 46 -13.43 2.88 3.81
N GLN A 47 -12.75 3.20 4.91
CA GLN A 47 -11.31 3.40 4.93
C GLN A 47 -10.53 2.08 4.82
N ALA A 48 -10.99 1.01 5.47
CA ALA A 48 -10.38 -0.32 5.39
C ALA A 48 -10.41 -0.89 3.97
N GLN A 49 -11.42 -0.53 3.17
CA GLN A 49 -11.54 -0.96 1.77
C GLN A 49 -10.63 -0.16 0.82
N GLN A 50 -10.14 1.01 1.21
CA GLN A 50 -9.26 1.80 0.36
C GLN A 50 -7.84 1.23 0.43
N GLN A 51 -7.39 0.62 -0.68
CA GLN A 51 -5.98 0.26 -0.95
C GLN A 51 -5.10 1.51 -1.12
N SER A 52 -5.19 2.45 -0.20
CA SER A 52 -4.76 3.84 -0.38
C SER A 52 -3.24 3.96 -0.40
N VAL A 53 -2.55 3.16 0.43
CA VAL A 53 -1.09 3.14 0.50
C VAL A 53 -0.46 2.61 -0.79
N MET A 54 -0.99 1.53 -1.37
CA MET A 54 -0.44 0.98 -2.62
C MET A 54 -0.64 1.94 -3.80
N ARG A 55 -1.77 2.66 -3.84
CA ARG A 55 -2.00 3.74 -4.81
C ARG A 55 -1.02 4.90 -4.60
N GLY A 56 -0.76 5.29 -3.34
CA GLY A 56 0.23 6.31 -3.02
C GLY A 56 1.64 5.91 -3.47
N VAL A 57 2.04 4.65 -3.26
CA VAL A 57 3.33 4.14 -3.76
C VAL A 57 3.38 4.14 -5.29
N GLN A 58 2.29 3.76 -5.96
CA GLN A 58 2.20 3.82 -7.41
C GLN A 58 2.33 5.24 -7.95
N PHE A 59 1.68 6.20 -7.29
CA PHE A 59 1.78 7.61 -7.63
C PHE A 59 3.20 8.14 -7.41
N ASP A 60 3.86 7.80 -6.30
CA ASP A 60 5.25 8.19 -6.04
C ASP A 60 6.21 7.67 -7.11
N ILE A 61 6.05 6.41 -7.55
CA ILE A 61 6.86 5.83 -8.63
C ILE A 61 6.63 6.58 -9.95
N TRP A 62 5.38 6.91 -10.27
CA TRP A 62 5.06 7.73 -11.44
C TRP A 62 5.63 9.16 -11.33
N LEU A 63 5.53 9.79 -10.18
CA LEU A 63 6.05 11.12 -9.93
C LEU A 63 7.57 11.16 -10.08
N GLN A 64 8.28 10.17 -9.54
CA GLN A 64 9.73 10.03 -9.71
C GLN A 64 10.11 9.89 -11.19
N TYR A 65 9.36 9.10 -11.95
CA TYR A 65 9.55 8.97 -13.40
C TYR A 65 9.35 10.32 -14.12
N GLU A 66 8.27 11.05 -13.84
CA GLU A 66 8.00 12.35 -14.47
C GLU A 66 9.05 13.41 -14.09
N ILE A 67 9.51 13.45 -12.83
CA ILE A 67 10.60 14.34 -12.40
C ILE A 67 11.89 14.01 -13.14
N SER A 68 12.24 12.71 -13.25
CA SER A 68 13.42 12.26 -14.01
C SER A 68 13.32 12.58 -15.50
N LYS A 69 12.13 12.46 -16.09
CA LYS A 69 11.88 12.85 -17.48
C LYS A 69 12.01 14.37 -17.66
N ALA A 70 11.40 15.15 -16.77
CA ALA A 70 11.45 16.60 -16.81
C ALA A 70 12.88 17.16 -16.65
N SER A 71 13.70 16.53 -15.80
CA SER A 71 15.10 16.94 -15.61
C SER A 71 16.00 16.61 -16.81
N LEU A 72 15.65 15.58 -17.60
CA LEU A 72 16.36 15.23 -18.83
C LEU A 72 15.91 16.05 -20.05
N ASN A 73 14.69 16.59 -20.05
CA ASN A 73 14.14 17.34 -21.19
C ASN A 73 15.04 18.48 -21.72
N PRO A 74 15.70 19.32 -20.90
CA PRO A 74 16.59 20.35 -21.40
C PRO A 74 17.76 19.78 -22.23
N TRP A 75 18.34 18.68 -21.76
CA TRP A 75 19.44 17.99 -22.42
C TRP A 75 19.00 17.31 -23.72
N ILE A 76 17.82 16.68 -23.70
CA ILE A 76 17.19 16.08 -24.89
C ILE A 76 16.92 17.17 -25.94
N ASN A 77 16.33 18.30 -25.53
CA ASN A 77 16.02 19.41 -26.42
C ASN A 77 17.28 20.05 -27.00
N GLN A 78 18.36 20.17 -26.22
CA GLN A 78 19.65 20.65 -26.71
C GLN A 78 20.25 19.69 -27.73
N ALA A 79 20.24 18.38 -27.46
CA ALA A 79 20.73 17.36 -28.40
C ALA A 79 19.92 17.38 -29.72
N ASN A 80 18.60 17.50 -29.63
CA ASN A 80 17.71 17.61 -30.78
C ASN A 80 17.94 18.90 -31.58
N ALA A 81 18.18 20.04 -30.92
CA ALA A 81 18.47 21.30 -31.57
C ALA A 81 19.83 21.29 -32.30
N VAL A 82 20.83 20.62 -31.74
CA VAL A 82 22.11 20.40 -32.43
C VAL A 82 21.89 19.51 -33.67
N ALA A 83 21.07 18.46 -33.56
CA ALA A 83 20.76 17.59 -34.70
C ALA A 83 19.95 18.30 -35.80
N SER A 84 19.06 19.24 -35.46
CA SER A 84 18.21 19.96 -36.43
C SER A 84 18.88 21.17 -37.09
N ASN A 85 19.89 21.77 -36.44
CA ASN A 85 20.66 22.88 -37.02
C ASN A 85 21.70 22.43 -38.07
N VAL A 86 21.95 21.12 -38.18
CA VAL A 86 22.68 20.55 -39.33
C VAL A 86 21.68 20.50 -40.49
N GLY A 87 21.78 21.44 -41.43
CA GLY A 87 20.84 21.58 -42.55
C GLY A 87 20.66 20.28 -43.36
N PRO A 88 19.61 20.18 -44.19
CA PRO A 88 19.22 18.94 -44.89
C PRO A 88 20.23 18.41 -45.94
N SER A 89 21.47 18.91 -45.97
CA SER A 89 22.53 18.42 -46.86
C SER A 89 23.34 17.29 -46.19
N GLU A 90 23.14 16.08 -46.71
CA GLU A 90 24.03 14.90 -46.71
C GLU A 90 24.50 14.27 -45.36
N ASN A 91 24.32 14.90 -44.20
CA ASN A 91 24.86 14.40 -42.92
C ASN A 91 23.81 14.12 -41.81
N SER A 92 22.58 13.76 -42.14
CA SER A 92 21.51 13.50 -41.16
C SER A 92 21.67 12.19 -40.37
N LEU A 93 22.25 11.16 -41.00
CA LEU A 93 22.51 9.85 -40.42
C LEU A 93 23.47 9.90 -39.21
N PRO A 94 24.65 10.54 -39.29
CA PRO A 94 25.54 10.63 -38.14
C PRO A 94 24.95 11.42 -36.97
N ALA A 95 24.17 12.47 -37.23
CA ALA A 95 23.49 13.21 -36.16
C ALA A 95 22.44 12.36 -35.42
N ALA A 96 21.63 11.60 -36.14
CA ALA A 96 20.65 10.67 -35.55
C ALA A 96 21.33 9.55 -34.75
N LEU A 97 22.41 8.96 -35.29
CA LEU A 97 23.19 7.94 -34.58
C LEU A 97 23.80 8.52 -33.29
N THR A 98 24.34 9.74 -33.33
CA THR A 98 24.93 10.40 -32.16
C THR A 98 23.92 10.58 -31.03
N TYR A 99 22.65 10.87 -31.36
CA TYR A 99 21.58 10.94 -30.36
C TYR A 99 21.23 9.57 -29.76
N TRP A 100 21.08 8.52 -30.58
CA TRP A 100 20.72 7.17 -30.12
C TRP A 100 21.79 6.53 -29.25
N PHE A 101 23.05 6.90 -29.45
CA PHE A 101 24.17 6.49 -28.63
C PHE A 101 24.57 7.54 -27.57
N SER A 102 23.75 8.58 -27.38
CA SER A 102 24.03 9.59 -26.36
C SER A 102 23.74 9.05 -24.95
N PRO A 103 24.50 9.47 -23.93
CA PRO A 103 24.22 9.12 -22.53
C PRO A 103 22.82 9.53 -22.08
N VAL A 104 22.30 10.65 -22.61
CA VAL A 104 20.96 11.17 -22.27
C VAL A 104 19.87 10.21 -22.75
N TYR A 105 19.99 9.68 -23.96
CA TYR A 105 19.05 8.71 -24.49
C TYR A 105 19.10 7.39 -23.70
N LEU A 106 20.31 6.91 -23.35
CA LEU A 106 20.47 5.72 -22.49
C LEU A 106 19.81 5.92 -21.12
N LEU A 107 19.98 7.09 -20.49
CA LEU A 107 19.34 7.43 -19.22
C LEU A 107 17.82 7.48 -19.35
N GLN A 108 17.29 8.04 -20.44
CA GLN A 108 15.86 8.05 -20.70
C GLN A 108 15.30 6.63 -20.83
N LEU A 109 15.96 5.76 -21.59
CA LEU A 109 15.56 4.35 -21.71
C LEU A 109 15.63 3.63 -20.36
N SER A 110 16.71 3.82 -19.59
CA SER A 110 16.87 3.23 -18.24
C SER A 110 15.74 3.67 -17.30
N ASN A 111 15.34 4.95 -17.35
CA ASN A 111 14.22 5.46 -16.55
C ASN A 111 12.88 4.82 -16.94
N ILE A 112 12.62 4.63 -18.25
CA ILE A 112 11.41 3.96 -18.74
C ILE A 112 11.38 2.51 -18.28
N ASP A 113 12.46 1.76 -18.50
CA ASP A 113 12.54 0.34 -18.15
C ASP A 113 12.47 0.11 -16.62
N THR A 114 13.09 0.98 -15.83
CA THR A 114 13.00 0.95 -14.35
C THR A 114 11.57 1.24 -13.90
N PHE A 115 10.90 2.25 -14.48
CA PHE A 115 9.51 2.57 -14.17
C PHE A 115 8.57 1.41 -14.50
N GLU A 116 8.67 0.82 -15.69
CA GLU A 116 7.86 -0.32 -16.09
C GLU A 116 8.07 -1.52 -15.17
N THR A 117 9.32 -1.79 -14.78
CA THR A 117 9.62 -2.91 -13.88
C THR A 117 9.07 -2.66 -12.48
N MET A 118 9.14 -1.43 -11.96
CA MET A 118 8.51 -1.06 -10.70
C MET A 118 6.98 -1.19 -10.74
N GLN A 119 6.33 -0.83 -11.86
CA GLN A 119 4.90 -1.04 -12.04
C GLN A 119 4.53 -2.53 -12.07
N ARG A 120 5.32 -3.38 -12.74
CA ARG A 120 5.13 -4.84 -12.71
C ARG A 120 5.30 -5.39 -11.30
N ALA A 121 6.32 -4.97 -10.57
CA ALA A 121 6.55 -5.37 -9.19
C ALA A 121 5.39 -4.99 -8.26
N LEU A 122 4.88 -3.76 -8.38
CA LEU A 122 3.69 -3.30 -7.66
C LEU A 122 2.45 -4.14 -7.97
N ASN A 123 2.19 -4.41 -9.26
CA ASN A 123 1.07 -5.23 -9.71
C ASN A 123 1.16 -6.68 -9.21
N ARG A 124 2.38 -7.21 -9.01
CA ARG A 124 2.56 -8.51 -8.34
C ARG A 124 2.23 -8.41 -6.86
N LEU A 125 2.81 -7.45 -6.14
CA LEU A 125 2.55 -7.27 -4.71
C LEU A 125 1.07 -7.08 -4.41
N SER A 126 0.34 -6.32 -5.22
CA SER A 126 -1.10 -6.08 -5.02
C SER A 126 -1.96 -7.35 -5.16
N ARG A 127 -1.41 -8.42 -5.74
CA ARG A 127 -2.08 -9.73 -5.88
C ARG A 127 -1.66 -10.73 -4.80
N LEU A 128 -0.59 -10.43 -4.05
CA LEU A 128 -0.14 -11.28 -2.95
C LEU A 128 -1.06 -11.08 -1.75
N ASP A 129 -1.33 -12.17 -1.05
CA ASP A 129 -2.01 -12.13 0.23
C ASP A 129 -0.99 -11.72 1.31
N VAL A 130 -1.29 -10.63 2.03
CA VAL A 130 -0.40 -10.04 3.03
C VAL A 130 -0.28 -10.88 4.31
N CYS A 131 -1.20 -11.82 4.49
CA CYS A 131 -1.32 -12.66 5.66
C CYS A 131 -0.56 -13.97 5.45
N SER A 132 -0.62 -14.53 4.25
CA SER A 132 0.11 -15.76 3.91
C SER A 132 1.53 -15.50 3.40
N THR A 133 1.85 -14.30 2.92
CA THR A 133 3.13 -14.01 2.28
C THR A 133 4.05 -13.21 3.19
N THR A 134 5.17 -13.82 3.60
CA THR A 134 6.19 -13.14 4.40
C THR A 134 6.97 -12.10 3.57
N PRO A 135 7.59 -11.08 4.19
CA PRO A 135 8.44 -10.14 3.48
C PRO A 135 9.58 -10.81 2.70
N VAL A 136 10.17 -11.89 3.25
CA VAL A 136 11.25 -12.64 2.58
C VAL A 136 10.73 -13.33 1.32
N MET A 137 9.55 -13.96 1.39
CA MET A 137 8.91 -14.57 0.22
C MET A 137 8.54 -13.54 -0.84
N ALA A 138 7.96 -12.41 -0.43
CA ALA A 138 7.63 -11.32 -1.33
C ALA A 138 8.87 -10.75 -2.04
N MET A 139 9.97 -10.56 -1.30
CA MET A 139 11.26 -10.14 -1.88
C MET A 139 11.79 -11.17 -2.89
N ALA A 140 11.74 -12.46 -2.56
CA ALA A 140 12.17 -13.53 -3.47
C ALA A 140 11.33 -13.58 -4.76
N LEU A 141 10.02 -13.31 -4.66
CA LEU A 141 9.13 -13.19 -5.82
C LEU A 141 9.48 -11.97 -6.68
N LEU A 142 9.77 -10.83 -6.05
CA LEU A 142 10.13 -9.61 -6.77
C LEU A 142 11.55 -9.64 -7.35
N ALA A 143 12.47 -10.42 -6.80
CA ALA A 143 13.80 -10.61 -7.38
C ALA A 143 13.76 -11.22 -8.80
N GLN A 144 12.62 -11.76 -9.21
CA GLN A 144 12.36 -12.22 -10.58
C GLN A 144 12.04 -11.06 -11.54
N GLU A 145 11.57 -9.93 -11.02
CA GLU A 145 11.38 -8.70 -11.79
C GLU A 145 12.75 -8.08 -12.05
N LYS A 146 13.18 -8.13 -13.31
CA LYS A 146 14.46 -7.61 -13.75
C LYS A 146 14.24 -6.48 -14.74
N THR A 147 15.09 -5.48 -14.63
CA THR A 147 15.33 -4.53 -15.71
C THR A 147 15.89 -5.26 -16.93
N ALA A 148 15.85 -4.61 -18.08
CA ALA A 148 16.56 -5.09 -19.26
C ALA A 148 18.05 -5.27 -18.96
N TRP A 149 18.70 -6.21 -19.64
CA TRP A 149 20.11 -6.57 -19.38
C TRP A 149 21.10 -5.41 -19.55
N TRP A 150 20.75 -4.40 -20.34
CA TRP A 150 21.56 -3.19 -20.56
C TRP A 150 21.33 -2.11 -19.49
N ASN A 151 20.27 -2.25 -18.67
CA ASN A 151 19.92 -1.31 -17.62
C ASN A 151 20.50 -1.78 -16.28
N GLN A 152 21.61 -1.15 -15.89
CA GLN A 152 22.31 -1.45 -14.64
C GLN A 152 21.69 -0.77 -13.40
N ALA A 153 20.60 -0.03 -13.54
CA ALA A 153 19.88 0.54 -12.41
C ALA A 153 19.31 -0.59 -11.54
N GLY A 154 20.04 -0.94 -10.47
CA GLY A 154 19.57 -1.90 -9.49
C GLY A 154 18.31 -1.37 -8.81
N MET A 155 17.30 -2.22 -8.69
CA MET A 155 16.09 -1.91 -7.93
C MET A 155 16.18 -2.54 -6.54
N ASP A 156 16.08 -1.71 -5.52
CA ASP A 156 15.92 -2.20 -4.15
C ASP A 156 14.42 -2.41 -3.84
N PHE A 157 13.99 -3.66 -3.92
CA PHE A 157 12.62 -4.05 -3.58
C PHE A 157 12.34 -4.09 -2.08
N PHE A 158 13.35 -3.98 -1.21
CA PHE A 158 13.19 -4.07 0.24
C PHE A 158 12.20 -3.01 0.76
N VAL A 159 12.40 -1.75 0.35
CA VAL A 159 11.54 -0.63 0.77
C VAL A 159 10.10 -0.85 0.29
N LEU A 160 9.94 -1.35 -0.92
CA LEU A 160 8.63 -1.60 -1.53
C LEU A 160 7.86 -2.70 -0.78
N VAL A 161 8.50 -3.84 -0.54
CA VAL A 161 7.92 -4.96 0.22
C VAL A 161 7.59 -4.55 1.65
N LYS A 162 8.49 -3.81 2.32
CA LYS A 162 8.24 -3.31 3.67
C LYS A 162 6.99 -2.43 3.73
N ARG A 163 6.83 -1.50 2.77
CA ARG A 163 5.65 -0.61 2.69
C ARG A 163 4.38 -1.39 2.41
N TRP A 164 4.42 -2.36 1.51
CA TRP A 164 3.30 -3.25 1.22
C TRP A 164 2.85 -4.03 2.47
N LYS A 165 3.80 -4.63 3.22
CA LYS A 165 3.49 -5.38 4.43
C LYS A 165 2.85 -4.49 5.50
N VAL A 166 3.46 -3.33 5.77
CA VAL A 166 2.92 -2.35 6.73
C VAL A 166 1.50 -1.90 6.33
N ALA A 167 1.24 -1.68 5.04
CA ALA A 167 -0.08 -1.30 4.57
C ALA A 167 -1.13 -2.39 4.86
N GLY A 168 -0.80 -3.65 4.59
CA GLY A 168 -1.72 -4.77 4.88
C GLY A 168 -1.95 -5.00 6.36
N ASP A 169 -0.90 -4.91 7.20
CA ASP A 169 -1.03 -5.03 8.65
C ASP A 169 -1.96 -3.95 9.23
N ARG A 170 -1.91 -2.73 8.69
CA ARG A 170 -2.83 -1.65 9.06
C ARG A 170 -4.25 -1.90 8.58
N ALA A 171 -4.43 -2.41 7.37
CA ALA A 171 -5.76 -2.76 6.86
C ALA A 171 -6.42 -3.82 7.76
N LEU A 172 -5.66 -4.81 8.23
CA LEU A 172 -6.13 -5.80 9.20
C LEU A 172 -6.49 -5.18 10.55
N ALA A 173 -5.68 -4.24 11.03
CA ALA A 173 -5.99 -3.52 12.26
C ALA A 173 -7.31 -2.74 12.15
N LEU A 174 -7.56 -2.08 11.02
CA LEU A 174 -8.82 -1.39 10.77
C LEU A 174 -10.00 -2.36 10.71
N GLU A 175 -9.83 -3.50 10.06
CA GLU A 175 -10.84 -4.56 10.01
C GLU A 175 -11.18 -5.09 11.41
N LEU A 176 -10.16 -5.42 12.22
CA LEU A 176 -10.34 -5.82 13.62
C LEU A 176 -11.14 -4.78 14.39
N THR A 177 -10.77 -3.50 14.29
CA THR A 177 -11.51 -2.43 14.97
C THR A 177 -12.97 -2.40 14.53
N HIS A 178 -13.25 -2.52 13.24
CA HIS A 178 -14.61 -2.55 12.74
C HIS A 178 -15.42 -3.70 13.36
N LYS A 179 -14.85 -4.91 13.45
CA LYS A 179 -15.49 -6.06 14.12
C LYS A 179 -15.74 -5.83 15.60
N VAL A 180 -14.76 -5.29 16.32
CA VAL A 180 -14.90 -4.96 17.75
C VAL A 180 -16.03 -3.94 17.98
N LEU A 181 -16.07 -2.88 17.17
CA LEU A 181 -17.12 -1.86 17.29
C LEU A 181 -18.50 -2.42 16.97
N GLN A 182 -18.61 -3.32 15.99
CA GLN A 182 -19.86 -4.02 15.68
C GLN A 182 -20.34 -4.88 16.86
N ALA A 183 -19.42 -5.59 17.53
CA ALA A 183 -19.75 -6.37 18.73
C ALA A 183 -20.22 -5.46 19.87
N LYS A 184 -19.49 -4.36 20.14
CA LYS A 184 -19.84 -3.38 21.17
C LYS A 184 -21.19 -2.72 20.94
N GLN A 185 -21.51 -2.38 19.69
CA GLN A 185 -22.81 -1.80 19.37
C GLN A 185 -23.95 -2.78 19.69
N ARG A 186 -23.81 -4.04 19.30
CA ARG A 186 -24.83 -5.05 19.66
C ARG A 186 -24.97 -5.21 21.16
N PHE A 187 -23.85 -5.23 21.89
CA PHE A 187 -23.86 -5.24 23.35
C PHE A 187 -24.62 -4.05 23.94
N GLN A 188 -24.48 -2.84 23.39
CA GLN A 188 -25.22 -1.67 23.85
C GLN A 188 -26.74 -1.79 23.59
N GLU A 189 -27.14 -2.44 22.50
CA GLU A 189 -28.54 -2.65 22.14
C GLU A 189 -29.22 -3.74 22.99
N THR A 190 -28.50 -4.82 23.33
CA THR A 190 -29.06 -6.00 24.01
C THR A 190 -28.61 -6.18 25.46
N SER A 191 -27.65 -5.38 25.93
CA SER A 191 -26.94 -5.56 27.22
C SER A 191 -26.29 -6.95 27.38
N GLN A 192 -26.06 -7.65 26.27
CA GLN A 192 -25.46 -8.98 26.23
C GLN A 192 -24.58 -9.10 24.98
N TRP A 193 -23.44 -9.77 25.09
CA TRP A 193 -22.60 -10.01 23.93
C TRP A 193 -23.33 -10.91 22.93
N PRO A 194 -23.27 -10.62 21.62
CA PRO A 194 -23.94 -11.44 20.63
C PRO A 194 -23.37 -12.86 20.64
N GLN A 195 -24.19 -13.86 20.36
CA GLN A 195 -23.70 -15.25 20.23
C GLN A 195 -22.77 -15.42 19.02
N SER A 196 -22.97 -14.60 17.98
CA SER A 196 -22.15 -14.59 16.78
C SER A 196 -22.09 -13.19 16.16
N LEU A 197 -21.00 -12.90 15.45
CA LEU A 197 -20.86 -11.70 14.63
C LEU A 197 -21.15 -12.02 13.16
N PRO A 198 -21.81 -11.13 12.41
CA PRO A 198 -21.98 -11.30 10.97
C PRO A 198 -20.66 -11.02 10.23
N ASN A 199 -20.52 -11.62 9.04
CA ASN A 199 -19.40 -11.40 8.12
C ASN A 199 -18.02 -11.68 8.75
N ILE A 200 -17.85 -12.79 9.47
CA ILE A 200 -16.57 -13.12 10.11
C ILE A 200 -15.41 -13.32 9.12
N ASP A 201 -15.67 -13.52 7.84
CA ASP A 201 -14.61 -13.62 6.82
C ASP A 201 -13.78 -12.33 6.75
N SER A 202 -12.46 -12.48 6.62
CA SER A 202 -11.58 -11.33 6.40
C SER A 202 -11.63 -10.91 4.93
N ASN A 203 -11.84 -9.61 4.71
CA ASN A 203 -11.74 -9.02 3.37
C ASN A 203 -10.29 -8.80 2.96
N ILE A 204 -9.37 -8.75 3.93
CA ILE A 204 -7.95 -8.44 3.72
C ILE A 204 -7.13 -9.73 3.52
N CYS A 205 -7.37 -10.76 4.33
CA CYS A 205 -6.76 -12.09 4.20
C CYS A 205 -7.74 -13.05 3.54
N LYS A 206 -7.49 -13.47 2.28
CA LYS A 206 -8.45 -14.31 1.56
C LYS A 206 -8.45 -15.73 2.09
N GLY A 207 -9.63 -16.23 2.43
CA GLY A 207 -9.80 -17.58 2.98
C GLY A 207 -9.58 -17.67 4.50
N GLU A 208 -9.25 -16.55 5.14
CA GLU A 208 -9.18 -16.45 6.60
C GLU A 208 -10.47 -15.84 7.17
N HIS A 209 -10.72 -16.12 8.44
CA HIS A 209 -11.88 -15.60 9.16
C HIS A 209 -11.49 -15.16 10.57
N TRP A 210 -12.28 -14.25 11.12
CA TRP A 210 -12.19 -13.81 12.50
C TRP A 210 -12.86 -14.83 13.42
N VAL A 211 -12.08 -15.33 14.36
CA VAL A 211 -12.54 -16.19 15.45
C VAL A 211 -13.09 -15.28 16.56
N TYR A 212 -14.35 -15.50 16.90
CA TYR A 212 -15.07 -14.77 17.94
C TYR A 212 -15.45 -15.74 19.06
N GLU A 213 -14.92 -15.50 20.25
CA GLU A 213 -15.09 -16.38 21.40
C GLU A 213 -15.55 -15.59 22.63
N HIS A 214 -16.33 -16.24 23.50
CA HIS A 214 -16.72 -15.69 24.80
C HIS A 214 -15.71 -16.13 25.86
N THR A 215 -15.35 -15.22 26.76
CA THR A 215 -14.50 -15.54 27.90
C THR A 215 -15.33 -15.97 29.11
N GLN A 216 -14.71 -16.66 30.06
CA GLN A 216 -15.36 -17.07 31.31
C GLN A 216 -15.87 -15.87 32.14
N ASN A 217 -15.30 -14.68 31.92
CA ASN A 217 -15.63 -13.44 32.65
C ASN A 217 -16.68 -12.59 31.92
N ASN A 218 -17.60 -13.20 31.15
CA ASN A 218 -18.61 -12.49 30.35
C ASN A 218 -18.00 -11.47 29.37
N GLY A 219 -16.78 -11.73 28.93
CA GLY A 219 -16.05 -10.93 27.97
C GLY A 219 -16.03 -11.57 26.59
N ILE A 220 -15.32 -10.94 25.67
CA ILE A 220 -15.14 -11.45 24.30
C ILE A 220 -13.68 -11.42 23.90
N THR A 221 -13.31 -12.37 23.05
CA THR A 221 -12.03 -12.39 22.34
C THR A 221 -12.27 -12.41 20.84
N LEU A 222 -11.48 -11.61 20.12
CA LEU A 222 -11.44 -11.60 18.66
C LEU A 222 -10.01 -11.84 18.21
N SER A 223 -9.81 -12.82 17.33
CA SER A 223 -8.52 -13.14 16.71
C SER A 223 -8.71 -13.57 15.25
N LEU A 224 -7.66 -13.50 14.45
CA LEU A 224 -7.68 -14.04 13.08
C LEU A 224 -7.35 -15.55 13.10
N SER A 225 -8.02 -16.37 12.27
CA SER A 225 -7.93 -17.84 12.25
C SER A 225 -6.52 -18.41 12.14
N THR A 226 -5.60 -17.73 11.46
CA THR A 226 -4.20 -18.16 11.31
C THR A 226 -3.26 -17.35 12.18
N VAL A 227 -3.25 -17.63 13.49
CA VAL A 227 -2.09 -17.28 14.34
C VAL A 227 -1.04 -18.40 14.23
N LEU A 228 -0.43 -18.52 13.06
CA LEU A 228 0.84 -19.22 12.84
C LEU A 228 1.53 -18.43 11.72
N HIS A 229 2.38 -17.44 12.02
CA HIS A 229 3.47 -16.79 11.23
C HIS A 229 3.75 -15.37 11.80
N PRO A 230 4.92 -14.75 11.54
CA PRO A 230 5.63 -13.89 12.50
C PRO A 230 4.81 -12.72 13.01
N GLU A 231 5.06 -12.33 14.27
CA GLU A 231 4.31 -11.32 15.01
C GLU A 231 3.97 -10.10 14.13
N PRO A 232 2.68 -9.84 13.88
CA PRO A 232 2.29 -8.65 13.15
C PRO A 232 2.73 -7.40 13.92
N LEU A 233 3.06 -6.32 13.21
CA LEU A 233 3.42 -5.04 13.82
C LEU A 233 2.29 -4.47 14.71
N VAL A 234 1.06 -4.91 14.46
CA VAL A 234 -0.14 -4.54 15.23
C VAL A 234 -0.76 -5.81 15.78
N PRO A 235 -1.10 -5.88 17.07
CA PRO A 235 -1.78 -7.05 17.63
C PRO A 235 -3.12 -7.27 16.91
N LEU A 236 -3.28 -8.45 16.32
CA LEU A 236 -4.51 -8.93 15.68
C LEU A 236 -5.43 -9.66 16.67
N TYR A 237 -5.29 -9.34 17.95
CA TYR A 237 -6.05 -9.90 19.05
C TYR A 237 -6.66 -8.78 19.89
N TYR A 238 -7.90 -8.97 20.30
CA TYR A 238 -8.60 -8.11 21.25
C TYR A 238 -9.24 -8.95 22.34
N ARG A 239 -9.12 -8.51 23.60
CA ARG A 239 -9.78 -9.07 24.77
C ARG A 239 -10.48 -7.96 25.52
N PHE A 240 -11.74 -8.18 25.87
CA PHE A 240 -12.50 -7.30 26.75
C PHE A 240 -13.05 -8.12 27.91
N GLU A 241 -12.97 -7.57 29.11
CA GLU A 241 -13.53 -8.17 30.33
C GLU A 241 -14.49 -7.16 30.95
N VAL A 242 -15.66 -7.64 31.40
CA VAL A 242 -16.61 -6.81 32.15
C VAL A 242 -16.20 -6.92 33.61
N GLU A 243 -15.81 -5.80 34.23
CA GLU A 243 -15.61 -5.70 35.68
C GLU A 243 -16.94 -5.72 36.44
#